data_AF-S3T668-F1
#
_entry.id   AF-S3T668-F1
#
_cell.length_a   1.000
_cell.length_b   1.000
_cell.length_c   1.000
_cell.angle_alpha   90.00
_cell.angle_beta   90.00
_cell.angle_gamma   90.00
#
_symmetry.space_group_name_H-M   'P 1'
#
loop_
_entity.id
_entity.type
_entity.pdbx_description
1 polymer ?
#
loop_
_entity_poly.entity_id
_entity_poly.type
_entity_poly.pdbx_seq_one_letter_code
_entity_poly.pdbx_strand_id
1 'polypeptide(L)'
;MKAGQHLFMGGAKANSVLPHLPMMNLKPDDLVLEYLHSDGSPVKGADFEVLLSDGSIRKGKLDALGKAVVSGVPAGKAKIQYGEDQSKDEYPSAEVDDWFLDSDSDSSKE
;
A
#
# COMPACT_ATOMS: atom_id res chain seq x y z
N MET A 1 53.73 -45.66 -1.34
CA MET A 1 53.31 -44.32 -1.81
C MET A 1 51.95 -44.02 -1.18
N LYS A 2 51.74 -42.80 -0.68
CA LYS A 2 50.52 -42.36 0.00
C LYS A 2 49.84 -41.30 -0.86
N ALA A 3 48.65 -41.59 -1.37
CA ALA A 3 47.80 -40.64 -2.09
C ALA A 3 46.38 -41.23 -2.07
N GLY A 4 45.31 -40.54 -1.72
CA GLY A 4 45.15 -39.21 -1.15
C GLY A 4 43.80 -39.21 -0.45
N GLN A 5 43.75 -38.69 0.77
CA GLN A 5 42.49 -38.36 1.40
C GLN A 5 41.91 -37.18 0.63
N HIS A 6 40.84 -37.38 -0.13
CA HIS A 6 40.01 -36.25 -0.51
C HIS A 6 39.34 -35.76 0.78
N LEU A 7 39.89 -34.70 1.37
CA LEU A 7 39.17 -33.93 2.39
C LEU A 7 37.92 -33.39 1.73
N PHE A 8 36.76 -33.86 2.17
CA PHE A 8 35.48 -33.26 1.83
C PHE A 8 35.39 -31.94 2.58
N MET A 9 35.89 -30.86 1.96
CA MET A 9 35.74 -29.49 2.45
C MET A 9 34.26 -29.13 2.39
N GLY A 10 33.66 -29.01 3.58
CA GLY A 10 32.24 -28.73 3.77
C GLY A 10 31.74 -27.56 2.94
N GLY A 11 30.48 -27.65 2.51
CA GLY A 11 29.82 -26.67 1.66
C GLY A 11 29.93 -25.27 2.26
N ALA A 12 30.73 -24.42 1.62
CA ALA A 12 30.73 -23.00 1.89
C ALA A 12 29.31 -22.48 1.64
N LYS A 13 28.67 -21.93 2.68
CA LYS A 13 27.49 -21.09 2.50
C LYS A 13 27.93 -19.95 1.58
N ALA A 14 27.46 -19.95 0.34
CA ALA A 14 27.66 -18.82 -0.54
C ALA A 14 26.89 -17.64 0.07
N ASN A 15 27.62 -16.69 0.68
CA ASN A 15 27.07 -15.39 0.97
C ASN A 15 26.85 -14.71 -0.39
N SER A 16 25.68 -14.91 -0.99
CA SER A 16 25.26 -14.21 -2.20
C SER A 16 25.18 -12.72 -1.90
N VAL A 17 26.27 -11.99 -2.15
CA VAL A 17 26.23 -10.54 -2.23
C VAL A 17 25.62 -10.22 -3.58
N LEU A 18 24.37 -9.77 -3.59
CA LEU A 18 23.65 -9.33 -4.79
C LEU A 18 23.87 -7.81 -4.93
N PRO A 19 24.82 -7.32 -5.74
CA PRO A 19 25.27 -5.92 -5.75
C PRO A 19 24.29 -4.92 -6.42
N HIS A 20 22.99 -5.22 -6.51
CA HIS A 20 22.06 -4.47 -7.36
C HIS A 20 20.58 -4.61 -6.99
N LEU A 21 20.27 -5.32 -5.88
CA LEU A 21 18.92 -5.20 -5.33
C LEU A 21 18.78 -3.80 -4.73
N PRO A 22 17.69 -3.06 -5.04
CA PRO A 22 17.42 -1.81 -4.37
C PRO A 22 17.38 -2.10 -2.87
N MET A 23 18.34 -1.53 -2.12
CA MET A 23 18.34 -1.59 -0.67
C MET A 23 17.17 -0.73 -0.22
N MET A 24 16.01 -1.35 -0.07
CA MET A 24 14.94 -0.74 0.70
C MET A 24 15.47 -0.65 2.13
N ASN A 25 15.90 0.55 2.53
CA ASN A 25 16.37 0.84 3.90
C ASN A 25 15.19 0.88 4.89
N LEU A 26 14.24 -0.05 4.74
CA LEU A 26 13.17 -0.27 5.69
C LEU A 26 13.77 -1.02 6.86
N LYS A 27 13.63 -0.43 8.04
CA LYS A 27 14.02 -1.10 9.26
C LYS A 27 13.01 -2.22 9.55
N PRO A 28 13.41 -3.31 10.22
CA PRO A 28 12.49 -4.36 10.60
C PRO A 28 11.37 -3.88 11.56
N ASP A 29 11.57 -2.73 12.20
CA ASP A 29 10.59 -2.00 13.01
C ASP A 29 9.79 -0.94 12.22
N ASP A 30 9.91 -0.88 10.90
CA ASP A 30 9.07 0.00 10.07
C ASP A 30 7.75 -0.70 9.69
N LEU A 31 6.64 -0.03 9.94
CA LEU A 31 5.33 -0.43 9.45
C LEU A 31 4.99 0.39 8.21
N VAL A 32 4.85 -0.28 7.08
CA VAL A 32 4.40 0.32 5.82
C VAL A 32 2.89 0.19 5.73
N LEU A 33 2.22 1.32 5.52
CA LEU A 33 0.79 1.42 5.26
C LEU A 33 0.57 1.64 3.77
N GLU A 34 -0.44 0.99 3.22
CA GLU A 34 -0.91 1.16 1.86
C GLU A 34 -2.44 1.16 1.87
N TYR A 35 -3.02 2.22 1.32
CA TYR A 35 -4.47 2.38 1.21
C TYR A 35 -4.83 2.71 -0.24
N LEU A 36 -5.58 1.79 -0.84
CA LEU A 36 -6.04 1.86 -2.23
C LEU A 36 -7.57 1.79 -2.24
N HIS A 37 -8.17 2.44 -3.22
CA HIS A 37 -9.57 2.29 -3.59
C HIS A 37 -9.83 0.91 -4.20
N SER A 38 -11.10 0.56 -4.38
CA SER A 38 -11.52 -0.74 -4.94
C SER A 38 -11.08 -0.95 -6.39
N ASP A 39 -10.80 0.12 -7.12
CA ASP A 39 -10.27 0.12 -8.49
C ASP A 39 -8.72 0.05 -8.54
N GLY A 40 -8.06 0.08 -7.38
CA GLY A 40 -6.61 0.08 -7.26
C GLY A 40 -5.97 1.47 -7.33
N SER A 41 -6.76 2.55 -7.44
CA SER A 41 -6.23 3.91 -7.37
C SER A 41 -5.82 4.27 -5.93
N PRO A 42 -4.74 5.05 -5.72
CA PRO A 42 -4.26 5.36 -4.39
C PRO A 42 -5.13 6.41 -3.68
N VAL A 43 -5.42 6.19 -2.40
CA VAL A 43 -6.14 7.14 -1.55
C VAL A 43 -5.16 8.22 -1.07
N LYS A 44 -5.24 9.44 -1.62
CA LYS A 44 -4.22 10.47 -1.37
C LYS A 44 -4.60 11.38 -0.21
N GLY A 45 -3.64 11.66 0.67
CA GLY A 45 -3.81 12.65 1.72
C GLY A 45 -4.82 12.28 2.82
N ALA A 46 -5.34 11.04 2.80
CA ALA A 46 -6.15 10.53 3.89
C ALA A 46 -5.35 10.52 5.19
N ASP A 47 -5.99 10.95 6.28
CA ASP A 47 -5.43 10.84 7.61
C ASP A 47 -5.36 9.37 8.03
N PHE A 48 -4.35 8.99 8.80
CA PHE A 48 -4.27 7.66 9.39
C PHE A 48 -3.88 7.75 10.85
N GLU A 49 -4.39 6.81 11.63
CA GLU A 49 -4.08 6.63 13.04
C GLU A 49 -3.69 5.18 13.30
N VAL A 50 -2.50 4.97 13.87
CA VAL A 50 -1.98 3.65 14.22
C VAL A 50 -1.85 3.56 15.73
N LEU A 51 -2.62 2.66 16.33
CA LEU A 51 -2.45 2.22 17.71
C LEU A 51 -1.49 1.03 17.73
N LEU A 52 -0.31 1.24 18.30
CA LEU A 52 0.75 0.26 18.42
C LEU A 52 0.52 -0.67 19.62
N SER A 53 1.28 -1.77 19.70
CA SER A 53 1.14 -2.78 20.75
C SER A 53 1.55 -2.27 22.15
N ASP A 54 2.37 -1.23 22.21
CA ASP A 54 2.78 -0.54 23.44
C ASP A 54 1.73 0.48 23.94
N GLY A 55 0.65 0.68 23.17
CA GLY A 55 -0.37 1.69 23.45
C GLY A 55 -0.06 3.08 22.87
N SER A 56 1.08 3.25 22.20
CA SER A 56 1.42 4.50 21.51
C SER A 56 0.54 4.70 20.29
N ILE A 57 0.15 5.95 20.05
CA ILE A 57 -0.66 6.35 18.89
C ILE A 57 0.19 7.19 17.95
N ARG A 58 0.25 6.79 16.68
CA ARG A 58 0.91 7.51 15.60
C ARG A 58 -0.14 8.07 14.66
N LYS A 59 -0.10 9.37 14.37
CA LYS A 59 -1.00 10.01 13.41
C LYS A 59 -0.19 10.62 12.27
N GLY A 60 -0.77 10.60 11.08
CA GLY A 60 -0.14 11.18 9.90
C GLY A 60 -1.11 11.23 8.72
N LYS A 61 -0.57 11.61 7.56
CA LYS A 61 -1.29 11.58 6.29
C LYS A 61 -0.59 10.65 5.33
N LEU A 62 -1.37 9.94 4.52
CA LEU A 62 -0.86 9.18 3.39
C LEU A 62 -0.30 10.12 2.33
N ASP A 63 0.75 9.66 1.65
CA ASP A 63 1.36 10.39 0.54
C ASP A 63 0.50 10.33 -0.75
N ALA A 64 1.02 10.89 -1.84
CA ALA A 64 0.33 10.90 -3.14
C ALA A 64 0.17 9.50 -3.77
N LEU A 65 0.80 8.47 -3.21
CA LEU A 65 0.70 7.08 -3.61
C LEU A 65 -0.19 6.27 -2.65
N GLY A 66 -0.85 6.92 -1.68
CA GLY A 66 -1.65 6.24 -0.67
C GLY A 66 -0.81 5.41 0.30
N LYS A 67 0.46 5.77 0.48
CA LYS A 67 1.41 5.07 1.34
C LYS A 67 1.85 5.93 2.51
N ALA A 68 2.21 5.26 3.61
CA ALA A 68 2.92 5.89 4.71
C ALA A 68 3.88 4.91 5.37
N VAL A 69 4.93 5.42 5.98
CA VAL A 69 5.90 4.62 6.75
C VAL A 69 5.92 5.11 8.18
N VAL A 70 5.70 4.21 9.13
CA VAL A 70 5.74 4.48 10.57
C VAL A 70 6.93 3.71 11.14
N SER A 71 8.01 4.42 11.47
CA SER A 71 9.24 3.80 12.00
C SER A 71 9.21 3.57 13.50
N GLY A 72 9.93 2.58 14.05
CA GLY A 72 9.95 2.35 15.50
C GLY A 72 8.67 1.73 16.03
N VAL A 73 8.07 0.81 15.25
CA VAL A 73 6.92 0.02 15.64
C VAL A 73 7.41 -1.15 16.49
N PRO A 74 6.94 -1.26 17.75
CA PRO A 74 7.28 -2.41 18.59
C PRO A 74 6.70 -3.70 17.99
N ALA A 75 7.38 -4.82 18.21
CA ALA A 75 6.90 -6.12 17.79
C ALA A 75 5.54 -6.42 18.44
N GLY A 76 4.55 -6.81 17.64
CA GLY A 76 3.23 -7.15 18.12
C GLY A 76 2.12 -6.77 17.16
N LYS A 77 0.90 -6.63 17.71
CA LYS A 77 -0.28 -6.24 16.94
C LYS A 77 -0.38 -4.72 16.91
N ALA A 78 -0.66 -4.17 15.73
CA ALA A 78 -1.08 -2.78 15.56
C ALA A 78 -2.53 -2.75 15.07
N LYS A 79 -3.28 -1.72 15.46
CA LYS A 79 -4.58 -1.39 14.88
C LYS A 79 -4.42 -0.11 14.08
N ILE A 80 -4.95 -0.12 12.87
CA ILE A 80 -4.84 0.99 11.93
C ILE A 80 -6.25 1.47 11.64
N GLN A 81 -6.45 2.78 11.67
CA GLN A 81 -7.66 3.45 11.27
C GLN A 81 -7.30 4.45 10.17
N TYR A 82 -7.85 4.24 8.98
CA TYR A 82 -7.74 5.18 7.87
C TYR A 82 -8.94 6.13 7.89
N GLY A 83 -8.66 7.40 7.65
CA GLY A 83 -9.65 8.45 7.43
C GLY A 83 -10.14 8.49 5.99
N GLU A 84 -10.96 9.48 5.69
CA GLU A 84 -11.54 9.67 4.36
C GLU A 84 -10.50 10.16 3.35
N ASP A 85 -10.71 9.82 2.08
CA ASP A 85 -9.93 10.38 0.98
C ASP A 85 -10.12 11.90 0.94
N GLN A 86 -9.01 12.62 0.91
CA GLN A 86 -9.00 14.08 0.76
C GLN A 86 -8.71 14.49 -0.68
N SER A 87 -8.55 13.53 -1.58
CA SER A 87 -8.57 13.75 -3.02
C SER A 87 -9.89 14.43 -3.34
N LYS A 88 -9.84 15.71 -3.71
CA LYS A 88 -10.93 16.39 -4.40
C LYS A 88 -11.09 15.68 -5.75
N ASP A 89 -11.76 14.53 -5.75
CA ASP A 89 -12.22 13.95 -6.99
C ASP A 89 -13.40 14.80 -7.42
N GLU A 90 -13.02 15.74 -8.29
CA GLU A 90 -13.75 16.26 -9.42
C GLU A 90 -14.52 15.12 -10.08
N TYR A 91 -15.64 14.71 -9.48
CA TYR A 91 -16.71 14.14 -10.25
C TYR A 91 -17.06 15.23 -11.26
N PRO A 92 -16.80 15.06 -12.58
CA PRO A 92 -17.64 15.80 -13.51
C PRO A 92 -19.04 15.39 -13.09
N SER A 93 -19.82 16.35 -12.59
CA SER A 93 -21.24 16.16 -12.32
C SER A 93 -21.73 15.30 -13.45
N ALA A 94 -22.10 14.04 -13.15
CA ALA A 94 -22.51 13.10 -14.19
C ALA A 94 -23.53 13.88 -15.00
N GLU A 95 -23.13 14.31 -16.18
CA GLU A 95 -23.97 15.10 -17.07
C GLU A 95 -25.08 14.11 -17.32
N VAL A 96 -26.21 14.33 -16.64
CA VAL A 96 -27.33 13.42 -16.68
C VAL A 96 -27.58 13.20 -18.16
N ASP A 97 -27.24 12.01 -18.66
CA ASP A 97 -27.35 11.72 -20.08
C ASP A 97 -28.81 11.98 -20.42
N ASP A 98 -29.06 13.08 -21.15
CA ASP A 98 -30.39 13.55 -21.58
C ASP A 98 -31.11 12.49 -22.45
N TRP A 99 -30.45 11.36 -22.73
CA TRP A 99 -31.02 10.12 -23.24
C TRP A 99 -32.25 9.65 -22.46
N PHE A 100 -32.35 9.90 -21.15
CA PHE A 100 -33.51 9.42 -20.36
C PHE A 100 -34.78 10.29 -20.52
N LEU A 101 -34.70 11.47 -21.14
CA LEU A 101 -35.86 12.35 -21.34
C LEU A 101 -36.60 12.17 -22.66
N ASP A 102 -36.08 11.40 -23.62
CA ASP A 102 -36.73 11.24 -24.92
C ASP A 102 -37.77 10.10 -24.95
N SER A 103 -37.83 9.26 -23.91
CA SER A 103 -38.64 8.03 -23.96
C SER A 103 -40.15 8.21 -23.70
N ASP A 104 -40.63 9.44 -23.46
CA ASP A 104 -42.04 9.74 -23.18
C ASP A 104 -42.77 10.60 -24.25
N SER A 105 -42.16 10.90 -25.40
CA SER A 105 -42.79 11.78 -26.41
C SER A 105 -43.40 11.11 -27.65
N ASP A 106 -43.56 9.79 -27.70
CA ASP A 106 -44.32 9.13 -28.78
C ASP A 106 -45.51 8.32 -28.27
N SER A 107 -46.44 9.00 -27.59
CA SER A 107 -47.79 8.48 -27.40
C SER A 107 -48.82 9.61 -27.41
N SER A 108 -48.92 10.33 -28.53
CA SER A 108 -50.13 11.09 -28.86
C SER A 108 -50.17 11.50 -30.33
N LYS A 109 -51.34 11.25 -30.95
CA LYS A 109 -51.84 11.75 -32.25
C LYS A 109 -51.51 10.83 -33.43
N GLU A 110 -52.44 10.22 -34.16
CA GLU A 110 -53.90 10.34 -34.33
C GLU A 110 -54.43 9.04 -34.98
#